data_AF-A0A6G0YZX4-F1
#
_entry.id   AF-A0A6G0YZX4-F1
#
_cell.length_a   1.000
_cell.length_b   1.000
_cell.length_c   1.000
_cell.angle_alpha   90.00
_cell.angle_beta   90.00
_cell.angle_gamma   90.00
#
_symmetry.space_group_name_H-M   'P 1'
#
loop_
_entity.id
_entity.type
_entity.pdbx_description
1 polymer ?
#
loop_
_entity_poly.entity_id
_entity_poly.type
_entity_poly.pdbx_seq_one_letter_code
_entity_poly.pdbx_strand_id
1 'polypeptide(L)'
;MVHLFFSGVPEDKVPYLNSAGERYRVRQLLQQLPPHDNEVRYCRGLSDEERKELRLFSAQRKRDALGRGVAKQLVADVPCANRNWYLIAATAIIF
;
A
#
# COMPACT_ATOMS: atom_id res chain seq x y z
N MET A 1 9.36 -2.85 15.08
CA MET A 1 8.17 -2.49 14.25
C MET A 1 8.05 -3.39 13.02
N VAL A 2 9.09 -3.48 12.18
CA VAL A 2 9.07 -4.34 10.98
C VAL A 2 8.97 -5.84 11.29
N HIS A 3 9.67 -6.33 12.31
CA HIS A 3 9.63 -7.73 12.73
C HIS A 3 8.24 -8.14 13.28
N LEU A 4 7.60 -7.26 14.06
CA LEU A 4 6.24 -7.49 14.59
C LEU A 4 5.18 -7.50 13.50
N PHE A 5 5.39 -6.73 12.44
CA PHE A 5 4.51 -6.75 11.28
C PHE A 5 4.65 -8.08 10.55
N PHE A 6 5.87 -8.52 10.25
CA PHE A 6 6.09 -9.75 9.49
C PHE A 6 5.81 -11.03 10.28
N SER A 7 5.82 -11.02 11.61
CA SER A 7 5.41 -12.18 12.41
C SER A 7 3.93 -12.56 12.24
N GLY A 8 3.09 -11.64 11.75
CA GLY A 8 1.68 -11.91 11.43
C GLY A 8 1.42 -12.23 9.96
N VAL A 9 2.47 -12.25 9.12
CA VAL A 9 2.37 -12.52 7.68
C VAL A 9 2.76 -13.97 7.43
N PRO A 10 2.03 -14.73 6.59
CA PRO A 10 2.47 -16.06 6.18
C PRO A 10 3.89 -16.04 5.61
N GLU A 11 4.72 -17.02 5.97
CA GLU A 11 6.16 -17.06 5.62
C GLU A 11 6.40 -16.92 4.11
N ASP A 12 5.56 -17.55 3.28
CA ASP A 12 5.63 -17.49 1.81
C ASP A 12 5.32 -16.10 1.22
N LYS A 13 4.76 -15.19 2.03
CA LYS A 13 4.41 -13.81 1.68
C LYS A 13 5.37 -12.77 2.29
N VAL A 14 6.33 -13.19 3.12
CA VAL A 14 7.36 -12.29 3.67
C VAL A 14 8.33 -11.88 2.54
N PRO A 15 8.58 -10.57 2.34
CA PRO A 15 9.27 -10.06 1.15
C PRO A 15 10.80 -10.15 1.26
N TYR A 16 11.33 -11.36 1.35
CA TYR A 16 12.77 -11.60 1.22
C TYR A 16 13.24 -11.30 -0.20
N LEU A 17 14.49 -10.85 -0.36
CA LEU A 17 15.07 -10.53 -1.66
C LEU A 17 14.97 -11.74 -2.62
N ASN A 18 14.47 -11.51 -3.83
CA ASN A 18 14.24 -12.51 -4.89
C ASN A 18 13.22 -13.62 -4.55
N SER A 19 12.44 -13.47 -3.48
CA SER A 19 11.48 -14.49 -3.03
C SER A 19 10.09 -14.37 -3.69
N ALA A 20 9.24 -15.39 -3.48
CA ALA A 20 7.83 -15.30 -3.83
C ALA A 20 7.10 -14.18 -3.07
N GLY A 21 7.48 -13.93 -1.82
CA GLY A 21 6.93 -12.86 -0.99
C GLY A 21 7.30 -11.47 -1.50
N GLU A 22 8.48 -11.27 -2.10
CA GLU A 22 8.83 -10.00 -2.75
C GLU A 22 7.90 -9.72 -3.94
N ARG A 23 7.70 -10.71 -4.81
CA ARG A 23 6.75 -10.61 -5.93
C ARG A 23 5.33 -10.38 -5.44
N TYR A 24 4.93 -11.03 -4.35
CA TYR A 24 3.64 -10.82 -3.70
C TYR A 24 3.50 -9.38 -3.20
N ARG A 25 4.51 -8.87 -2.50
CA ARG A 25 4.54 -7.50 -1.98
C ARG A 25 4.45 -6.46 -3.09
N VAL A 26 5.15 -6.67 -4.22
CA VAL A 26 5.04 -5.80 -5.40
C VAL A 26 3.61 -5.77 -5.95
N ARG A 27 2.93 -6.93 -6.06
CA ARG A 27 1.51 -6.97 -6.48
C ARG A 27 0.60 -6.23 -5.51
N GLN A 28 0.82 -6.40 -4.20
CA GLN A 28 0.06 -5.65 -3.18
C GLN A 28 0.30 -4.14 -3.28
N LEU A 29 1.56 -3.71 -3.47
CA LEU A 29 1.90 -2.30 -3.69
C LEU A 29 1.15 -1.72 -4.89
N LEU A 30 1.11 -2.43 -6.02
CA LEU A 30 0.42 -1.94 -7.22
C LEU A 30 -1.10 -1.86 -7.03
N GLN A 31 -1.69 -2.75 -6.24
CA GLN A 31 -3.11 -2.69 -5.87
C GLN A 31 -3.40 -1.50 -4.93
N GLN A 32 -2.49 -1.21 -4.01
CA GLN A 32 -2.63 -0.15 -3.01
C GLN A 32 -2.23 1.24 -3.56
N LEU A 33 -1.31 1.28 -4.53
CA LEU A 33 -0.78 2.45 -5.21
C LEU A 33 -0.98 2.32 -6.73
N PRO A 34 -2.22 2.40 -7.24
CA PRO A 34 -2.45 2.44 -8.67
C PRO A 34 -1.61 3.54 -9.35
N PRO A 35 -0.91 3.24 -10.45
CA PRO A 35 -0.03 4.21 -11.10
C PRO A 35 -0.78 5.41 -11.70
N HIS A 36 -2.07 5.25 -12.00
CA HIS A 36 -2.97 6.29 -12.49
C HIS A 36 -3.15 7.45 -11.49
N ASP A 37 -3.13 7.16 -10.20
CA ASP A 37 -3.27 8.18 -9.15
C ASP A 37 -1.96 8.91 -8.87
N ASN A 38 -0.87 8.44 -9.49
CA ASN A 38 0.48 8.89 -9.21
C ASN A 38 1.08 9.68 -10.40
N GLU A 39 0.93 9.18 -11.63
CA GLU A 39 1.57 9.76 -12.80
C GLU A 39 0.59 9.91 -13.97
N VAL A 40 0.52 11.13 -14.50
CA VAL A 40 -0.34 11.51 -15.63
C VAL A 40 -0.18 10.61 -16.86
N ARG A 41 1.01 10.05 -17.11
CA ARG A 41 1.28 9.21 -18.30
C ARG A 41 0.44 7.94 -18.36
N TYR A 42 -0.11 7.49 -17.24
CA TYR A 42 -0.98 6.32 -17.19
C TYR A 42 -2.46 6.66 -17.43
N CYS A 43 -2.83 7.93 -17.33
CA CYS A 43 -4.21 8.39 -17.52
C CYS A 43 -4.47 8.79 -18.98
N ARG A 44 -5.60 8.36 -19.53
CA ARG A 44 -6.07 8.74 -20.86
C ARG A 44 -7.25 9.71 -20.73
N GLY A 45 -7.31 10.70 -21.61
CA GLY A 45 -8.46 11.61 -21.69
C GLY A 45 -8.49 12.76 -20.68
N LEU A 46 -7.44 12.96 -19.87
CA LEU A 46 -7.37 14.11 -18.98
C LEU A 46 -7.14 15.42 -19.76
N SER A 47 -7.94 16.43 -19.43
CA SER A 47 -7.71 17.84 -19.78
C SER A 47 -6.45 18.39 -19.12
N ASP A 48 -5.96 19.54 -19.59
CA ASP A 48 -4.74 20.15 -19.03
C ASP A 48 -4.92 20.56 -17.56
N GLU A 49 -6.12 20.98 -17.16
CA GLU A 49 -6.40 21.33 -15.77
C GLU A 49 -6.38 20.07 -14.88
N GLU A 50 -7.06 19.00 -15.29
CA GLU A 50 -7.05 17.72 -14.54
C GLU A 50 -5.63 17.13 -14.42
N ARG A 51 -4.79 17.30 -15.46
CA ARG A 51 -3.37 16.90 -15.39
C ARG A 51 -2.60 17.68 -14.33
N LYS A 52 -2.89 18.97 -14.19
CA LYS A 52 -2.25 19.84 -13.19
C LYS A 52 -2.72 19.48 -11.79
N GLU A 53 -4.02 19.29 -11.60
CA GLU A 53 -4.62 18.84 -10.33
C GLU A 53 -4.04 17.49 -9.89
N LEU A 54 -3.96 16.50 -10.80
CA LEU A 54 -3.38 15.20 -10.50
C LEU A 54 -1.93 15.29 -10.03
N ARG A 55 -1.11 16.16 -10.65
CA ARG A 55 0.28 16.37 -10.22
C ARG A 55 0.36 16.94 -8.81
N LEU A 56 -0.49 17.93 -8.50
CA LEU A 56 -0.53 18.54 -7.18
C LEU A 56 -0.98 17.54 -6.12
N PHE A 57 -2.05 16.80 -6.41
CA PHE A 57 -2.59 15.75 -5.54
C PHE A 57 -1.55 14.65 -5.26
N SER A 58 -0.94 14.09 -6.31
CA SER A 58 0.10 13.06 -6.19
C SER A 58 1.29 13.55 -5.38
N ALA A 59 1.77 14.77 -5.65
CA ALA A 59 2.91 15.35 -4.93
C ALA A 59 2.59 15.59 -3.45
N GLN A 60 1.42 16.13 -3.13
CA GLN A 60 1.00 16.35 -1.75
C GLN A 60 0.89 15.03 -1.00
N ARG A 61 0.23 14.03 -1.59
CA ARG A 61 -0.01 12.79 -0.88
C ARG A 61 1.26 11.98 -0.64
N LYS A 62 2.19 11.96 -1.61
CA LYS A 62 3.53 11.40 -1.39
C LYS A 62 4.28 12.04 -0.22
N ARG A 63 4.14 13.35 -0.02
CA ARG A 63 4.81 14.04 1.10
C ARG A 63 4.16 13.70 2.44
N ASP A 64 2.84 13.69 2.46
CA ASP A 64 2.10 13.72 3.72
C ASP A 64 1.72 12.31 4.21
N ALA A 65 1.53 11.35 3.30
CA ALA A 65 0.88 10.08 3.59
C ALA A 65 1.64 8.82 3.13
N LEU A 66 2.54 8.92 2.14
CA LEU A 66 3.35 7.78 1.72
C LEU A 66 4.26 7.29 2.87
N GLY A 67 4.23 5.98 3.13
CA GLY A 67 5.04 5.36 4.18
C GLY A 67 4.58 5.68 5.61
N ARG A 68 3.44 6.34 5.80
CA ARG A 68 2.83 6.54 7.12
C ARG A 68 2.01 5.32 7.51
N GLY A 69 2.37 4.67 8.61
CA GLY A 69 1.60 3.56 9.19
C GLY A 69 2.17 3.07 10.51
N VAL A 70 1.31 2.51 11.37
CA VAL A 70 1.70 1.93 12.67
C VAL A 70 1.14 0.51 12.75
N ALA A 71 2.00 -0.47 13.01
CA ALA A 71 1.57 -1.83 13.34
C ALA A 71 1.30 -1.91 14.85
N LYS A 72 0.09 -2.33 15.24
CA LYS A 72 -0.29 -2.57 16.64
C LYS A 72 -0.83 -3.98 16.81
N GLN A 73 -0.41 -4.66 17.87
CA GLN A 73 -0.98 -5.96 18.22
C GLN A 73 -2.42 -5.77 18.73
N LEU A 74 -3.35 -6.56 18.18
CA LEU A 74 -4.72 -6.59 18.67
C LEU A 74 -4.77 -7.48 19.92
N VAL A 75 -5.51 -7.03 20.94
CA VAL A 75 -5.63 -7.72 22.24
C VAL A 75 -6.66 -8.87 22.19
N ALA A 76 -7.46 -8.92 21.13
CA ALA A 76 -8.47 -9.94 20.88
C ALA A 76 -8.40 -10.39 19.42
N ASP A 77 -8.79 -11.64 19.16
CA ASP A 77 -8.92 -12.16 17.81
C ASP A 77 -10.15 -11.52 17.14
N VAL A 78 -9.91 -10.57 16.25
CA VAL A 78 -10.96 -9.88 15.50
C VAL A 78 -10.98 -10.46 14.09
N PRO A 79 -12.06 -11.14 13.67
CA PRO A 79 -12.13 -11.71 12.33
C PRO A 79 -12.03 -10.61 11.27
N CYS A 80 -11.05 -10.71 10.36
CA CYS A 80 -10.99 -9.85 9.18
C CYS A 80 -12.14 -10.20 8.24
N ALA A 81 -13.01 -9.23 7.92
CA ALA A 81 -14.16 -9.44 7.03
C ALA A 81 -13.79 -9.83 5.58
N ASN A 82 -12.50 -9.78 5.21
CA ASN A 82 -12.00 -10.30 3.94
C ASN A 82 -10.72 -11.10 4.23
N ARG A 83 -10.76 -12.42 4.05
CA ARG A 83 -9.63 -13.34 4.27
C ARG A 83 -8.39 -13.09 3.38
N ASN A 84 -8.41 -12.03 2.57
CA ASN A 84 -7.30 -11.63 1.69
C ASN A 84 -6.51 -10.40 2.19
N TRP A 85 -6.92 -9.75 3.29
CA TRP A 85 -6.09 -8.77 3.98
C TRP A 85 -5.85 -9.28 5.40
N TYR A 86 -4.70 -9.92 5.60
CA TYR A 86 -4.30 -10.33 6.95
C TYR A 86 -4.19 -9.07 7.82
N LEU A 87 -5.10 -9.00 8.79
CA LEU A 87 -5.27 -7.92 9.75
C LEU A 87 -4.04 -7.83 10.64
N ILE A 88 -3.21 -6.82 10.37
CA ILE A 88 -2.89 -5.87 11.43
C ILE A 88 -3.46 -4.56 10.89
N ALA A 89 -4.11 -3.77 11.73
CA ALA A 89 -4.54 -2.42 11.40
C ALA A 89 -3.31 -1.56 11.06
N ALA A 90 -2.75 -1.77 9.87
CA ALA A 90 -1.71 -0.99 9.26
C ALA A 90 -2.43 -0.22 8.16
N THR A 91 -3.05 0.88 8.56
CA THR A 91 -3.29 2.01 7.66
C THR A 91 -1.92 2.48 7.18
N ALA A 92 -1.42 1.77 6.17
CA ALA A 92 -0.27 2.08 5.36
C ALA A 92 -0.63 1.37 4.06
N ILE A 93 -1.55 1.93 3.29
CA ILE A 93 -1.12 2.86 2.26
C ILE A 93 -2.26 3.81 1.91
N ILE A 94 -1.97 5.09 2.01
CA ILE A 94 -2.80 6.16 1.46
C ILE A 94 -1.82 7.03 0.63
N PHE A 95 -1.61 6.67 -0.66
CA PHE A 95 -0.70 7.22 -1.72
C PHE A 95 0.71 7.66 -1.32
#